data_AF-A0A7V7EC47-F1
#
_entry.id   AF-A0A7V7EC47-F1
#
_cell.length_a   1.000
_cell.length_b   1.000
_cell.length_c   1.000
_cell.angle_alpha   90.00
_cell.angle_beta   90.00
_cell.angle_gamma   90.00
#
_symmetry.space_group_name_H-M   'P 1'
#
loop_
_entity.id
_entity.type
_entity.pdbx_description
1 polymer ?
#
loop_
_entity_poly.entity_id
_entity_poly.type
_entity_poly.pdbx_seq_one_letter_code
_entity_poly.pdbx_strand_id
1 'polypeptide(L)'
;MYTREVFQGRAAADAPDIELGYAEGYQTTKKSAGAAPAQVFEPNDDKWSAEHAASDPAITPGVLFANRALSDNAALTDIGITALTDIGITALTYLGLEVPDNLEGHALL
;
A
#
# COMPACT_ATOMS: atom_id res chain seq x y z
N MET A 1 9.23 4.89 -8.19
CA MET A 1 8.85 4.06 -9.36
C MET A 1 9.18 2.63 -9.03
N TYR A 2 8.21 1.74 -9.19
CA TYR A 2 8.32 0.32 -8.89
C TYR A 2 8.17 -0.46 -10.19
N THR A 3 9.02 -1.46 -10.38
CA THR A 3 8.90 -2.41 -11.50
C THR A 3 8.14 -3.65 -11.07
N ARG A 4 7.68 -4.45 -12.03
CA ARG A 4 7.00 -5.72 -11.75
C ARG A 4 7.72 -6.63 -10.72
N GLU A 5 9.05 -6.53 -10.63
CA GLU A 5 9.90 -7.34 -9.76
C GLU A 5 9.62 -7.17 -8.26
N VAL A 6 8.98 -6.08 -7.85
CA VAL A 6 8.63 -5.86 -6.43
C VAL A 6 7.36 -6.59 -6.02
N PHE A 7 6.49 -6.96 -6.97
CA PHE A 7 5.22 -7.61 -6.65
C PHE A 7 5.40 -9.12 -6.50
N GLN A 8 4.72 -9.67 -5.50
CA GLN A 8 4.79 -11.08 -5.14
C GLN A 8 3.37 -11.65 -4.94
N GLY A 9 3.31 -12.95 -4.62
CA GLY A 9 2.06 -13.64 -4.34
C GLY A 9 1.26 -14.03 -5.59
N ARG A 10 0.06 -14.57 -5.36
CA ARG A 10 -0.78 -15.22 -6.40
C ARG A 10 -1.18 -14.31 -7.56
N ALA A 11 -1.19 -12.99 -7.35
CA ALA A 11 -1.62 -11.99 -8.32
C ALA A 11 -0.43 -11.33 -9.05
N ALA A 12 0.81 -11.75 -8.79
CA ALA A 12 2.00 -11.17 -9.41
C ALA A 12 1.97 -11.24 -10.96
N ALA A 13 1.29 -12.23 -11.53
CA ALA A 13 1.08 -12.34 -12.98
C ALA A 13 0.28 -11.18 -13.57
N ASP A 14 -0.61 -10.58 -12.78
CA ASP A 14 -1.48 -9.46 -13.15
C ASP A 14 -0.86 -8.09 -12.79
N ALA A 15 0.31 -8.07 -12.13
CA ALA A 15 0.96 -6.84 -11.72
C ALA A 15 1.39 -5.97 -12.92
N PRO A 16 1.32 -4.63 -12.84
CA PRO A 16 1.77 -3.78 -13.93
C PRO A 16 3.28 -3.91 -14.15
N ASP A 17 3.76 -3.58 -15.35
CA ASP A 17 5.20 -3.52 -15.63
C ASP A 17 5.87 -2.42 -14.80
N ILE A 18 5.17 -1.30 -14.61
CA ILE A 18 5.61 -0.13 -13.87
C ILE A 18 4.44 0.44 -13.07
N GLU A 19 4.71 0.76 -11.80
CA GLU A 19 3.84 1.58 -10.95
C GLU A 19 4.56 2.87 -10.53
N LEU A 20 3.84 3.99 -10.60
CA LEU A 20 4.35 5.30 -10.21
C LEU A 20 3.91 5.61 -8.77
N GLY A 21 4.86 5.58 -7.84
CA GLY A 21 4.72 6.24 -6.54
C GLY A 21 5.10 7.71 -6.67
N TYR A 22 4.17 8.60 -6.34
CA TYR A 22 4.41 10.05 -6.35
C TYR A 22 5.05 10.53 -5.04
N ALA A 23 5.94 11.51 -5.16
CA ALA A 23 6.49 12.23 -4.02
C ALA A 23 5.43 13.12 -3.36
N GLU A 24 5.69 13.53 -2.13
CA GLU A 24 4.81 14.45 -1.39
C GLU A 24 4.49 15.71 -2.20
N GLY A 25 3.20 16.05 -2.30
CA GLY A 25 2.70 17.19 -3.06
C GLY A 25 2.48 16.95 -4.56
N TYR A 26 2.73 15.74 -5.07
CA TYR A 26 2.50 15.37 -6.47
C TYR A 26 1.43 14.28 -6.60
N GLN A 27 0.72 14.30 -7.74
CA GLN A 27 -0.29 13.30 -8.08
C GLN A 27 -0.53 13.21 -9.59
N THR A 28 -1.26 12.19 -10.03
CA THR A 28 -1.74 12.11 -11.42
C THR A 28 -2.82 13.16 -11.66
N THR A 29 -2.76 13.86 -12.80
CA THR A 29 -3.85 14.75 -13.24
C THR A 29 -5.04 13.94 -13.76
N LYS A 30 -6.26 14.41 -13.48
CA LYS A 30 -7.51 13.83 -14.02
C LYS A 30 -7.51 13.79 -15.54
N LYS A 31 -6.79 14.70 -16.21
CA LYS A 31 -6.67 14.75 -17.68
C LYS A 31 -5.93 13.55 -18.27
N SER A 32 -5.15 12.82 -17.46
CA SER A 32 -4.45 11.61 -17.91
C SER A 32 -5.36 10.39 -18.05
N ALA A 33 -6.65 10.51 -17.68
CA ALA A 33 -7.65 9.47 -17.90
C ALA A 33 -7.97 9.33 -19.40
N GLY A 34 -7.15 8.56 -20.12
CA GLY A 34 -7.31 8.27 -21.55
C GLY A 34 -6.67 9.30 -22.49
N ALA A 35 -5.88 10.24 -21.97
CA ALA A 35 -5.12 11.19 -22.78
C ALA A 35 -3.69 11.39 -22.24
N ALA A 36 -2.83 11.98 -23.07
CA ALA A 36 -1.48 12.38 -22.70
C ALA A 36 -1.34 13.91 -22.83
N PRO A 37 -1.59 14.67 -21.76
CA PRO A 37 -1.48 16.12 -21.77
C PRO A 37 -0.04 16.58 -22.13
N ALA A 38 0.09 17.70 -22.83
CA ALA A 38 1.40 18.27 -23.18
C ALA A 38 2.12 18.87 -21.97
N GLN A 39 1.36 19.42 -21.00
CA GLN A 39 1.89 19.91 -19.75
C GLN A 39 2.14 18.74 -18.78
N VAL A 40 3.38 18.63 -18.31
CA VAL A 40 3.79 17.59 -17.34
C VAL A 40 3.46 17.99 -15.91
N PHE A 41 3.47 19.30 -15.61
CA PHE A 41 3.14 19.85 -14.30
C PHE A 41 2.10 20.96 -14.43
N GLU A 42 1.13 20.95 -13.53
CA GLU A 42 0.12 22.00 -13.37
C GLU A 42 -0.25 22.12 -11.89
N PRO A 43 -0.55 23.32 -11.37
CA PRO A 43 -1.10 23.46 -10.02
C PRO A 43 -2.49 22.80 -9.96
N ASN A 44 -2.78 22.12 -8.86
CA ASN A 44 -4.09 21.56 -8.58
C ASN A 44 -4.79 22.36 -7.48
N ASP A 45 -5.53 23.39 -7.88
CA ASP A 45 -6.31 24.25 -6.97
C ASP A 45 -7.73 23.70 -6.71
N ASP A 46 -8.02 22.46 -7.10
CA ASP A 46 -9.29 21.77 -6.83
C ASP A 46 -9.42 21.45 -5.33
N LYS A 47 -10.65 21.25 -4.87
CA LYS A 47 -10.95 20.73 -3.52
C LYS A 47 -10.38 19.33 -3.30
N TRP A 48 -10.16 18.58 -4.38
CA TRP A 48 -9.56 17.24 -4.39
C TRP A 48 -8.09 17.31 -4.83
N SER A 49 -7.33 18.16 -4.16
CA SER A 49 -5.90 18.39 -4.40
C SER A 49 -4.96 17.52 -3.58
N ALA A 50 -5.51 16.72 -2.68
CA ALA A 50 -4.78 15.71 -1.94
C ALA A 50 -4.85 14.36 -2.64
N GLU A 51 -3.76 13.59 -2.52
CA GLU A 51 -3.59 12.25 -3.08
C GLU A 51 -3.20 11.29 -1.97
N HIS A 52 -3.60 10.03 -2.14
CA HIS A 52 -3.27 8.93 -1.22
C HIS A 52 -3.17 7.58 -1.92
N ALA A 53 -3.85 7.40 -3.05
CA ALA A 53 -3.93 6.14 -3.77
C ALA A 53 -2.69 5.86 -4.62
N ALA A 54 -1.99 6.92 -5.06
CA ALA A 54 -0.78 6.81 -5.86
C ALA A 54 0.48 7.38 -5.16
N SER A 55 0.38 7.71 -3.87
CA SER A 55 1.53 8.19 -3.10
C SER A 55 2.55 7.08 -2.90
N ASP A 56 3.83 7.41 -2.94
CA ASP A 56 4.90 6.43 -2.73
C ASP A 56 4.79 5.83 -1.31
N PRO A 57 4.65 4.49 -1.18
CA PRO A 57 4.46 3.83 0.12
C PRO A 57 5.68 3.99 1.04
N ALA A 58 6.89 4.18 0.50
CA ALA A 58 8.10 4.38 1.31
C ALA A 58 8.08 5.70 2.09
N ILE A 59 7.25 6.67 1.68
CA ILE A 59 7.10 7.97 2.34
C ILE A 59 5.70 8.19 2.93
N THR A 60 4.82 7.20 2.87
CA THR A 60 3.42 7.30 3.32
C THR A 60 3.19 6.37 4.52
N PRO A 61 3.64 6.73 5.73
CA PRO A 61 3.51 5.86 6.89
C PRO A 61 2.06 5.73 7.37
N GLY A 62 1.67 4.50 7.72
CA GLY A 62 0.43 4.23 8.45
C GLY A 62 0.60 4.41 9.96
N VAL A 63 -0.50 4.28 10.70
CA VAL A 63 -0.51 4.29 12.17
C VAL A 63 -1.26 3.06 12.68
N LEU A 64 -0.63 2.30 13.57
CA LEU A 64 -1.24 1.20 14.32
C LEU A 64 -1.41 1.60 15.79
N PHE A 65 -2.62 1.51 16.30
CA PHE A 65 -2.90 1.66 17.74
C PHE A 65 -3.14 0.28 18.35
N ALA A 66 -2.39 -0.04 19.40
CA ALA A 66 -2.56 -1.27 20.16
C ALA A 66 -2.67 -0.95 21.66
N ASN A 67 -3.57 -1.64 22.36
CA ASN A 67 -3.69 -1.61 23.82
C ASN A 67 -2.91 -2.74 24.51
N ARG A 68 -2.04 -3.41 23.76
CA ARG A 68 -1.18 -4.52 24.18
C ARG A 68 0.22 -4.29 23.63
N ALA A 69 1.22 -4.85 24.30
CA ALA A 69 2.57 -4.88 23.77
C ALA A 69 2.59 -5.68 22.47
N LEU A 70 3.28 -5.16 21.46
CA LEU A 70 3.56 -5.86 20.21
C LEU A 70 4.97 -6.45 20.25
N SER A 71 5.25 -7.40 19.37
CA SER A 71 6.60 -7.94 19.20
C SER A 71 7.62 -6.86 18.80
N ASP A 72 8.90 -7.06 19.14
CA ASP A 72 9.97 -6.07 18.96
C ASP A 72 10.20 -5.63 17.50
N ASN A 73 9.73 -6.40 16.51
CA ASN A 73 9.85 -6.12 15.08
C ASN A 73 8.50 -5.85 14.40
N ALA A 74 7.48 -5.44 15.16
CA ALA A 74 6.17 -5.14 14.60
C ALA A 74 6.25 -4.00 13.57
N ALA A 75 6.00 -4.33 12.31
CA ALA A 75 5.97 -3.39 11.20
C ALA A 75 4.64 -3.51 10.46
N LEU A 76 4.08 -2.37 10.05
CA LEU A 76 3.04 -2.35 9.04
C LEU A 76 3.73 -2.44 7.68
N THR A 77 3.99 -3.65 7.20
CA THR A 77 4.48 -3.86 5.84
C THR A 77 3.31 -4.06 4.90
N ASP A 78 3.29 -3.22 3.85
CA ASP A 78 2.28 -3.02 2.82
C ASP A 78 0.99 -2.28 3.24
N ILE A 79 0.61 -1.28 2.44
CA ILE A 79 -0.68 -0.56 2.54
C ILE A 79 -1.38 -0.73 1.20
N GLY A 80 -2.40 -1.57 1.22
CA GLY A 80 -3.29 -1.92 0.12
C GLY A 80 -4.43 -2.73 0.71
N ILE A 81 -5.58 -2.83 0.05
CA ILE A 81 -6.78 -3.50 0.61
C ILE A 81 -6.57 -5.01 0.89
N THR A 82 -5.45 -5.57 0.46
CA THR A 82 -4.92 -6.92 0.74
C THR A 82 -3.82 -6.97 1.81
N ALA A 83 -3.42 -5.83 2.37
CA ALA A 83 -2.15 -5.61 3.05
C ALA A 83 -2.25 -5.50 4.58
N LEU A 84 -3.14 -6.29 5.17
CA LEU A 84 -3.07 -6.58 6.60
C LEU A 84 -2.46 -7.96 6.79
N THR A 85 -1.30 -8.20 6.17
CA THR A 85 -0.55 -9.45 6.29
C THR A 85 -0.35 -9.80 7.75
N ASP A 86 0.30 -8.92 8.51
CA ASP A 86 0.54 -9.19 9.92
C ASP A 86 -0.72 -9.09 10.79
N ILE A 87 -1.64 -8.14 10.53
CA ILE A 87 -2.87 -7.99 11.34
C ILE A 87 -3.83 -9.17 11.13
N GLY A 88 -3.97 -9.66 9.90
CA GLY A 88 -4.80 -10.82 9.57
C GLY A 88 -4.28 -12.08 10.24
N ILE A 89 -2.97 -12.33 10.14
CA ILE A 89 -2.30 -13.44 10.83
C ILE A 89 -2.47 -13.29 12.35
N THR A 90 -2.20 -12.11 12.90
CA THR A 90 -2.37 -11.81 14.34
C THR A 90 -3.79 -12.10 14.82
N ALA A 91 -4.81 -11.67 14.08
CA ALA A 91 -6.20 -11.87 14.45
C ALA A 91 -6.58 -13.36 14.45
N LEU A 92 -6.20 -14.10 13.40
CA LEU A 92 -6.48 -15.54 13.31
C LEU A 92 -5.77 -16.32 14.42
N THR A 93 -4.47 -16.06 14.62
CA THR A 93 -3.69 -16.69 15.69
C THR A 93 -4.28 -16.36 17.06
N TYR A 94 -4.64 -15.11 17.32
CA TYR A 94 -5.22 -14.68 18.60
C TYR A 94 -6.56 -15.38 18.90
N LEU A 95 -7.37 -15.62 17.88
CA LEU A 95 -8.65 -16.32 18.00
C LEU A 95 -8.50 -17.85 18.03
N GLY A 96 -7.29 -18.38 17.91
CA GLY A 96 -7.04 -19.82 17.82
C GLY A 96 -7.60 -20.46 16.55
N LEU A 97 -7.71 -19.68 15.46
CA LEU A 97 -8.17 -20.14 14.16
C LEU A 97 -6.99 -20.58 13.29
N GLU A 98 -7.27 -21.49 12.36
CA GLU A 98 -6.31 -21.89 11.34
C GLU A 98 -5.96 -20.69 10.45
N VAL A 99 -4.67 -20.49 10.24
CA VAL A 99 -4.13 -19.50 9.32
C VAL A 99 -4.05 -20.14 7.93
N PRO A 100 -4.76 -19.62 6.91
CA PRO A 100 -4.60 -20.08 5.54
C PRO A 100 -3.15 -19.98 5.07
N ASP A 101 -2.66 -21.01 4.39
CA ASP A 101 -1.30 -21.12 3.87
C ASP A 101 -0.95 -20.06 2.83
N ASN A 102 -1.96 -19.43 2.23
CA ASN A 102 -1.83 -18.38 1.24
C ASN A 102 -1.86 -16.96 1.83
N LEU A 103 -1.92 -16.80 3.16
CA LEU A 103 -1.69 -15.51 3.81
C LEU A 103 -0.20 -15.34 4.14
N GLU A 104 0.31 -14.16 3.82
CA GLU A 104 1.68 -13.76 4.16
C GLU A 104 1.66 -12.94 5.46
N GLY A 105 2.81 -12.88 6.15
CA GLY A 105 2.98 -12.13 7.39
C GLY A 105 3.21 -13.00 8.62
N HIS A 106 3.22 -12.36 9.79
CA HIS A 106 3.50 -12.97 11.08
C HIS A 106 2.62 -12.35 12.19
N ALA A 107 2.43 -13.12 13.27
CA ALA A 107 1.67 -12.63 14.41
C ALA A 107 2.47 -11.56 15.19
N LEU A 108 1.77 -10.49 15.57
CA LEU A 108 2.34 -9.33 16.26
C LEU A 108 2.14 -9.36 17.79
N LEU A 109 1.36 -10.33 18.30
CA LEU A 109 1.03 -10.51 19.71
C LEU A 109 1.70 -11.75 20.30
#